data_AF-X1V065-F1
#
_entry.id   AF-X1V065-F1
#
_cell.length_a   1.000
_cell.length_b   1.000
_cell.length_c   1.000
_cell.angle_alpha   90.00
_cell.angle_beta   90.00
_cell.angle_gamma   90.00
#
_symmetry.space_group_name_H-M   'P 1'
#
loop_
_entity.id
_entity.type
_entity.pdbx_description
1 polymer ?
#
loop_
_entity_poly.entity_id
_entity_poly.type
_entity_poly.pdbx_seq_one_letter_code
_entity_poly.pdbx_strand_id
1 'polypeptide(L)' 'QALQTLQPYPAGKPIEEVQREYGLETVIKMASNENPLGPSPKAINAVRQALTESNRYPD' A
#
# COMPACT_ATOMS: atom_id res chain seq x y z
N GLN A 1 -2.31 -6.97 32.21
CA GLN A 1 -1.77 -8.31 31.91
C GLN A 1 -2.13 -8.80 30.50
N ALA A 2 -3.38 -8.64 30.00
CA ALA A 2 -3.77 -9.13 28.67
C ALA A 2 -2.90 -8.68 27.47
N LEU A 3 -2.36 -7.45 27.48
CA LEU A 3 -1.47 -6.98 26.41
C LEU A 3 -0.10 -7.68 26.41
N GLN A 4 0.35 -8.23 27.54
CA GLN A 4 1.67 -8.85 27.65
C GLN A 4 1.77 -10.20 26.93
N THR A 5 0.62 -10.83 26.63
CA THR A 5 0.55 -12.12 25.93
C THR A 5 0.32 -11.97 24.44
N LEU A 6 0.04 -10.75 23.94
CA LEU A 6 -0.14 -10.51 22.52
C LEU A 6 1.21 -10.43 21.84
N GLN A 7 1.36 -11.17 20.74
CA GLN A 7 2.49 -10.96 19.85
C GLN A 7 2.35 -9.59 19.17
N PRO A 8 3.41 -8.76 19.16
CA PRO A 8 3.40 -7.52 18.40
C PRO A 8 3.07 -7.79 16.93
N TYR A 9 2.23 -6.95 16.34
CA TYR A 9 1.88 -7.08 14.93
C TYR A 9 3.10 -6.79 14.05
N PRO A 10 3.61 -7.77 13.29
CA PRO A 10 4.70 -7.52 12.36
C PRO A 10 4.13 -6.82 11.13
N ALA A 11 4.42 -5.52 10.98
CA ALA A 11 4.08 -4.81 9.76
C ALA A 11 4.83 -5.42 8.56
N GLY A 12 4.18 -5.48 7.40
CA GLY A 12 4.83 -5.91 6.17
C GLY A 12 6.04 -5.02 5.84
N LYS A 13 7.16 -5.63 5.47
CA LYS A 13 8.39 -4.90 5.11
C LYS A 13 8.16 -4.09 3.81
N PRO A 14 8.46 -2.78 3.78
CA PRO A 14 8.40 -1.97 2.56
C PRO A 14 9.36 -2.49 1.48
N ILE A 15 9.03 -2.25 0.21
CA ILE A 15 9.86 -2.67 -0.93
C ILE A 15 11.24 -2.01 -0.84
N GLU A 16 11.29 -0.74 -0.44
CA GLU A 16 12.50 0.08 -0.35
C GLU A 16 13.45 -0.42 0.75
N GLU A 17 12.92 -1.02 1.80
CA GLU A 17 13.73 -1.68 2.84
C GLU A 17 14.35 -2.98 2.33
N VAL A 18 13.57 -3.78 1.60
CA VAL A 18 14.08 -5.00 0.94
C VAL A 18 15.19 -4.66 -0.06
N GLN A 19 14.99 -3.63 -0.89
CA GLN A 19 16.00 -3.19 -1.85
C GLN A 19 17.31 -2.81 -1.17
N ARG A 20 17.26 -2.04 -0.08
CA ARG A 20 18.45 -1.62 0.67
C ARG A 20 19.15 -2.78 1.37
N GLU A 21 18.41 -3.69 1.99
CA GLU A 21 18.96 -4.83 2.74
C GLU A 21 19.72 -5.81 1.84
N TYR A 22 19.19 -6.07 0.64
CA TYR A 22 19.75 -7.05 -0.28
C TYR A 22 20.55 -6.43 -1.44
N GLY A 23 20.69 -5.10 -1.49
CA GLY A 23 21.39 -4.40 -2.57
C GLY A 23 20.73 -4.57 -3.94
N LEU A 24 19.40 -4.67 -3.97
CA LEU A 24 18.63 -4.93 -5.19
C LEU A 24 18.21 -3.61 -5.84
N GLU A 25 18.50 -3.47 -7.13
CA GLU A 25 17.97 -2.36 -7.92
C GLU A 25 16.47 -2.50 -8.17
N THR A 26 15.98 -3.73 -8.34
CA THR A 26 14.58 -4.01 -8.66
C THR A 26 14.02 -5.11 -7.76
N VAL A 27 12.77 -4.93 -7.32
CA VAL A 27 11.99 -5.92 -6.57
C VAL A 27 10.61 -6.02 -7.21
N ILE A 28 10.16 -7.25 -7.48
CA ILE A 28 8.80 -7.52 -7.98
C ILE A 28 7.97 -8.04 -6.82
N LYS A 29 6.92 -7.29 -6.43
CA LYS A 29 6.01 -7.67 -5.34
C LYS A 29 4.94 -8.64 -5.85
N MET A 30 4.84 -9.81 -5.22
CA MET A 30 3.83 -10.85 -5.54
C MET A 30 3.03 -11.34 -4.31
N ALA A 31 3.08 -10.60 -3.20
CA ALA A 31 2.66 -11.11 -1.88
C ALA A 31 1.30 -10.61 -1.37
N SER A 32 0.50 -9.92 -2.19
CA SER A 32 -0.72 -9.22 -1.70
C SER A 32 -1.95 -9.35 -2.61
N ASN A 33 -1.93 -10.27 -3.60
CA ASN A 33 -3.02 -10.43 -4.57
C ASN A 33 -3.41 -9.12 -5.29
N GLU A 34 -2.45 -8.22 -5.46
CA GLU A 34 -2.64 -6.95 -6.17
C GLU A 34 -2.82 -7.20 -7.67
N ASN A 35 -3.59 -6.35 -8.34
CA ASN A 35 -3.73 -6.43 -9.80
C ASN A 35 -2.47 -5.88 -10.48
N PRO A 36 -1.68 -6.70 -11.19
CA PRO A 36 -0.44 -6.24 -11.85
C PRO A 36 -0.71 -5.25 -13.00
N LEU A 37 -1.93 -5.18 -13.50
CA LEU A 37 -2.32 -4.23 -14.56
C LEU A 37 -2.62 -2.83 -14.03
N GLY A 38 -2.64 -2.64 -12.71
CA GLY A 38 -3.03 -1.40 -12.07
C GLY A 38 -4.55 -1.16 -12.08
N PRO A 39 -5.00 0.03 -11.62
CA PRO A 39 -6.42 0.36 -11.53
C PRO A 39 -7.04 0.64 -12.91
N SER A 40 -8.36 0.49 -13.01
CA SER A 40 -9.13 0.83 -14.22
C SER A 40 -8.90 2.30 -14.62
N PRO A 41 -8.75 2.61 -15.93
CA PRO A 41 -8.64 4.00 -16.40
C PRO A 41 -9.83 4.87 -15.98
N LYS A 42 -11.04 4.31 -15.90
CA LYS A 42 -12.24 5.01 -15.41
C LYS A 42 -12.10 5.42 -13.93
N ALA A 43 -11.54 4.53 -13.11
CA ALA A 43 -11.32 4.80 -11.69
C ALA A 43 -10.26 5.88 -11.50
N ILE A 44 -9.17 5.85 -12.28
CA ILE A 44 -8.14 6.90 -12.24
C ILE A 44 -8.75 8.27 -12.57
N ASN A 45 -9.59 8.36 -13.60
CA ASN A 45 -10.22 9.62 -13.99
C ASN A 45 -11.19 10.12 -12.91
N ALA A 46 -12.00 9.24 -12.31
CA ALA A 46 -12.91 9.59 -11.23
C ALA A 46 -12.16 10.12 -9.99
N VAL A 47 -11.08 9.44 -9.59
CA VAL A 47 -10.24 9.90 -8.46
C VAL A 47 -9.64 11.27 -8.74
N ARG A 48 -9.09 11.49 -9.94
CA ARG A 48 -8.53 12.81 -10.32
C ARG A 48 -9.55 13.94 -10.21
N GLN A 49 -10.80 13.70 -10.58
CA GLN A 49 -11.88 14.67 -10.46
C GLN A 49 -12.26 14.92 -8.99
N ALA A 50 -12.26 13.87 -8.16
CA ALA A 50 -12.62 13.97 -6.75
C ALA A 50 -11.52 14.60 -5.87
N LEU A 51 -10.26 14.64 -6.33
CA LEU A 51 -9.13 15.14 -5.55
C LEU A 51 -9.28 16.59 -5.07
N THR A 52 -9.94 17.47 -5.82
CA THR A 52 -10.12 18.87 -5.42
C THR A 52 -11.04 19.03 -4.21
N GLU A 53 -11.92 18.05 -3.98
CA GLU A 53 -12.91 18.06 -2.90
C GLU A 53 -12.49 17.19 -1.71
N SER A 54 -11.28 16.62 -1.71
CA SER A 54 -10.86 15.62 -0.72
C SER A 54 -10.72 16.18 0.70
N ASN A 55 -10.77 17.51 0.88
CA ASN A 55 -10.77 18.18 2.18
C ASN A 55 -12.15 18.19 2.85
N ARG A 56 -13.22 17.85 2.12
CA ARG A 56 -14.57 17.76 2.64
C ARG A 56 -14.85 16.33 3.11
N TYR A 57 -15.60 16.20 4.20
CA TYR A 57 -16.14 14.90 4.56
C TYR A 57 -17.04 14.37 3.44
N PRO A 58 -17.04 13.05 3.19
CA PRO A 58 -17.98 12.46 2.23
C PRO A 58 -19.41 12.67 2.71
N ASP A 59 -20.34 12.78 1.76
CA ASP A 59 -21.78 12.72 2.03
C ASP A 59 -22.20 11.31 2.51
#